data_AF-A0A183GPA4-F1
#
_entry.id   AF-A0A183GPA4-F1
#
_cell.length_a   1.000
_cell.length_b   1.000
_cell.length_c   1.000
_cell.angle_alpha   90.00
_cell.angle_beta   90.00
_cell.angle_gamma   90.00
#
_symmetry.space_group_name_H-M   'P 1'
#
loop_
_entity.id
_entity.type
_entity.pdbx_description
1 polymer ?
#
loop_
_entity_poly.entity_id
_entity_poly.type
_entity_poly.pdbx_seq_one_letter_code
_entity_poly.pdbx_strand_id
1 'polypeptide(L)'
;MRQQGSRRRWCPRQHALGHEHRFVLVSTTRIGRLRLKRCGYAPTSDCDNEEVETFYVEVEKLYKEDHTFYKVIVGDFNAKIGPRRSPEELHIGTHDLQWSEQGEGLSEFIMSTKTIHGNSQFQKPLSLRWTWESPGGQFHNEIDRIIFNR
;
A
#
# COMPACT_ATOMS: atom_id res chain seq x y z
N MET A 1 -20.02 11.34 -38.90
CA MET A 1 -20.46 11.04 -37.53
C MET A 1 -19.31 10.33 -36.78
N ARG A 2 -18.65 11.03 -35.86
CA ARG A 2 -17.80 10.43 -34.81
C ARG A 2 -18.14 11.18 -33.53
N GLN A 3 -18.73 10.49 -32.56
CA GLN A 3 -19.02 11.08 -31.26
C GLN A 3 -17.71 11.28 -30.50
N GLN A 4 -17.39 12.53 -30.15
CA GLN A 4 -16.32 12.84 -29.22
C GLN A 4 -16.80 12.50 -27.81
N GLY A 5 -16.32 11.39 -27.26
CA GLY A 5 -16.54 11.04 -25.86
C GLY A 5 -15.89 12.08 -24.95
N SER A 6 -16.71 12.82 -24.21
CA SER A 6 -16.27 13.70 -23.12
C SER A 6 -15.38 12.91 -22.16
N ARG A 7 -14.07 13.12 -22.23
CA ARG A 7 -13.12 12.64 -21.22
C ARG A 7 -13.44 13.35 -19.91
N ARG A 8 -14.22 12.68 -19.05
CA ARG A 8 -14.43 13.12 -17.67
C ARG A 8 -13.04 13.26 -17.04
N ARG A 9 -12.69 14.48 -16.66
CA ARG A 9 -11.42 14.80 -16.00
C ARG A 9 -11.47 14.10 -14.63
N TRP A 10 -10.71 13.02 -14.48
CA TRP A 10 -10.57 12.31 -13.21
C TRP A 10 -9.85 13.23 -12.23
N CYS A 11 -10.54 13.69 -11.19
CA CYS A 11 -9.95 14.48 -10.12
C CYS A 11 -9.96 13.61 -8.85
N PRO A 12 -8.84 12.99 -8.47
CA PRO A 12 -8.74 12.25 -7.22
C PRO A 12 -9.01 13.18 -6.03
N ARG A 13 -9.74 12.70 -5.02
CA ARG A 13 -9.81 13.41 -3.74
C ARG A 13 -8.51 13.16 -2.98
N GLN A 14 -7.75 14.20 -2.72
CA GLN A 14 -6.53 14.14 -1.95
C GLN A 14 -6.86 14.37 -0.47
N HIS A 15 -6.42 13.45 0.38
CA HIS A 15 -6.34 13.65 1.81
C HIS A 15 -4.88 13.89 2.13
N ALA A 16 -4.60 14.98 2.82
CA ALA A 16 -3.31 15.25 3.42
C ALA A 16 -3.40 14.79 4.87
N LEU A 17 -2.67 13.73 5.20
CA LEU A 17 -2.51 13.27 6.57
C LEU A 17 -1.13 13.71 7.07
N GLY A 18 -1.01 14.22 8.30
CA GLY A 18 0.29 14.63 8.79
C GLY A 18 0.29 15.30 10.17
N HIS A 19 1.38 15.06 10.90
CA HIS A 19 1.89 15.86 12.00
C HIS A 19 3.23 16.48 11.55
N GLU A 20 3.48 17.74 11.92
CA GLU A 20 4.75 18.48 11.79
C GLU A 20 5.70 18.16 10.60
N HIS A 21 5.24 18.28 9.35
CA HIS A 21 6.04 18.41 8.11
C HIS A 21 6.10 17.23 7.11
N ARG A 22 5.34 16.16 7.26
CA ARG A 22 5.18 15.15 6.17
C ARG A 22 3.72 14.86 5.87
N PHE A 23 3.32 15.12 4.63
CA PHE A 23 1.98 14.85 4.13
C PHE A 23 1.93 13.47 3.47
N VAL A 24 1.17 12.54 4.03
CA VAL A 24 0.76 11.35 3.29
C VAL A 24 -0.34 11.78 2.34
N LEU A 25 0.00 11.86 1.04
CA LEU A 25 -1.02 12.10 0.02
C LEU A 25 -1.79 10.81 -0.21
N VAL A 26 -2.97 10.67 0.40
CA VAL A 26 -3.89 9.60 0.05
C VAL A 26 -4.85 10.11 -1.01
N SER A 27 -4.64 9.71 -2.27
CA SER A 27 -5.58 10.03 -3.33
C SER A 27 -6.63 8.93 -3.47
N THR A 28 -7.90 9.32 -3.46
CA THR A 28 -9.02 8.38 -3.59
C THR A 28 -9.66 8.49 -4.96
N THR A 29 -9.76 7.37 -5.66
CA THR A 29 -10.38 7.24 -6.98
C THR A 29 -11.46 6.17 -6.94
N ARG A 30 -12.59 6.41 -7.60
CA ARG A 30 -13.70 5.44 -7.68
C ARG A 30 -13.84 4.88 -9.09
N ILE A 31 -13.64 3.58 -9.26
CA ILE A 31 -13.83 2.89 -10.55
C ILE A 31 -15.01 1.93 -10.40
N GLY A 32 -16.21 2.37 -10.81
CA GLY A 32 -17.44 1.59 -10.59
C GLY A 32 -17.73 1.39 -9.09
N ARG A 33 -17.69 0.13 -8.64
CA ARG A 33 -17.85 -0.28 -7.22
C ARG A 33 -16.53 -0.34 -6.44
N LEU A 34 -15.39 -0.18 -7.13
CA LEU A 34 -14.06 -0.18 -6.53
C LEU A 34 -13.66 1.21 -6.02
N ARG A 35 -13.10 1.25 -4.82
CA ARG A 35 -12.35 2.39 -4.28
C ARG A 35 -10.86 2.07 -4.27
N LEU A 36 -10.12 2.89 -5.00
CA LEU A 36 -8.67 2.88 -4.98
C LEU A 36 -8.19 4.01 -4.06
N LYS A 37 -7.39 3.66 -3.05
CA LYS A 37 -6.63 4.60 -2.23
C LYS A 37 -5.16 4.46 -2.62
N ARG A 38 -4.55 5.53 -3.12
CA ARG A 38 -3.12 5.55 -3.39
C ARG A 38 -2.42 6.30 -2.26
N CYS A 39 -1.55 5.62 -1.52
CA CYS A 39 -0.62 6.21 -0.55
C CYS A 39 0.61 6.74 -1.32
N GLY A 40 0.90 8.03 -1.16
CA GLY A 40 2.01 8.69 -1.88
C GLY A 40 3.39 8.32 -1.34
N TYR A 41 3.58 8.30 -0.03
CA TYR A 41 4.85 7.94 0.60
C TYR A 41 4.62 7.59 2.07
N ALA A 42 5.04 6.40 2.50
CA ALA A 42 5.11 6.02 3.91
C ALA A 42 6.39 6.55 4.57
N PRO A 43 6.41 6.71 5.91
CA PRO A 43 7.61 7.04 6.66
C PRO A 43 8.83 6.18 6.26
N THR A 44 9.99 6.81 6.17
CA THR A 44 11.27 6.14 5.87
C THR A 44 11.80 5.39 7.09
N SER A 45 12.83 4.57 6.90
CA SER A 45 13.52 3.91 8.02
C SER A 45 14.09 4.86 9.07
N ASP A 46 14.38 6.09 8.67
CA ASP A 46 14.98 7.10 9.54
C ASP A 46 13.93 7.93 10.30
N CYS A 47 12.63 7.62 10.10
CA CYS A 47 11.53 8.18 10.89
C CYS A 47 11.49 7.55 12.28
N ASP A 48 10.96 8.28 13.24
CA ASP A 48 10.69 7.70 14.55
C ASP A 48 9.46 6.77 14.51
N ASN A 49 9.32 5.94 15.55
CA ASN A 49 8.24 4.96 15.62
C ASN A 49 6.85 5.61 15.76
N GLU A 50 6.77 6.83 16.32
CA GLU A 50 5.50 7.55 16.51
C GLU A 50 4.94 8.03 15.17
N GLU A 51 5.79 8.51 14.27
CA GLU A 51 5.44 8.84 12.89
C GLU A 51 4.94 7.61 12.12
N VAL A 52 5.62 6.46 12.27
CA VAL A 52 5.23 5.19 11.64
C VAL A 52 3.89 4.71 12.16
N GLU A 53 3.68 4.74 13.47
CA GLU A 53 2.42 4.33 14.09
C GLU A 53 1.27 5.24 13.65
N THR A 54 1.47 6.56 13.69
CA THR A 54 0.49 7.56 13.25
C THR A 54 0.07 7.32 11.81
N PHE A 55 1.04 7.05 10.92
CA PHE A 55 0.77 6.72 9.53
C PHE A 55 -0.22 5.54 9.39
N TYR A 56 0.04 4.42 10.07
CA TYR A 56 -0.82 3.23 9.95
C TYR A 56 -2.20 3.45 10.59
N VAL A 57 -2.28 4.16 11.72
CA VAL A 57 -3.55 4.54 12.36
C VAL A 57 -4.42 5.36 11.41
N GLU A 58 -3.84 6.34 10.72
CA GLU A 58 -4.57 7.19 9.78
C GLU A 58 -5.01 6.43 8.52
N VAL A 59 -4.14 5.59 7.97
CA VAL A 59 -4.48 4.73 6.81
C VAL A 59 -5.59 3.76 7.18
N GLU A 60 -5.55 3.17 8.38
CA GLU A 60 -6.59 2.28 8.89
C GLU A 60 -7.92 3.01 9.09
N LYS A 61 -7.90 4.20 9.67
CA LYS A 61 -9.08 5.05 9.80
C LYS A 61 -9.71 5.33 8.43
N LEU A 62 -8.90 5.76 7.46
CA LEU A 62 -9.36 5.99 6.09
C LEU A 62 -9.95 4.72 5.48
N TYR A 63 -9.35 3.55 5.71
CA TYR A 63 -9.87 2.29 5.20
C TYR A 63 -11.23 1.93 5.80
N LYS A 64 -11.42 2.14 7.12
CA LYS A 64 -12.65 1.83 7.86
C LYS A 64 -13.80 2.79 7.55
N GLU A 65 -13.52 4.09 7.37
CA GLU A 65 -14.52 5.11 7.02
C GLU A 65 -15.16 4.88 5.64
N ASP A 66 -14.46 4.19 4.74
CA ASP A 66 -15.00 3.88 3.42
C ASP A 66 -15.96 2.68 3.50
N HIS A 67 -17.23 2.87 3.13
CA HIS A 67 -18.24 1.79 3.17
C HIS A 67 -18.40 1.04 1.83
N THR A 68 -17.45 1.15 0.91
CA THR A 68 -17.51 0.40 -0.35
C THR A 68 -17.10 -1.06 -0.20
N PHE A 69 -17.70 -1.91 -1.04
CA PHE A 69 -17.46 -3.35 -1.02
C PHE A 69 -16.07 -3.75 -1.51
N TYR A 70 -15.54 -3.06 -2.53
CA TYR A 70 -14.22 -3.37 -3.08
C TYR A 70 -13.30 -2.19 -2.83
N LYS A 71 -12.20 -2.45 -2.14
CA LYS A 71 -11.19 -1.50 -1.69
C LYS A 71 -9.82 -2.03 -2.08
N VAL A 72 -9.03 -1.16 -2.66
CA VAL A 72 -7.62 -1.42 -2.97
C VAL A 72 -6.82 -0.26 -2.43
N ILE A 73 -5.75 -0.57 -1.70
CA ILE A 73 -4.73 0.36 -1.27
C ILE A 73 -3.46 0.03 -2.05
N VAL A 74 -2.87 1.05 -2.68
CA VAL A 74 -1.59 0.92 -3.39
C VAL A 74 -0.67 2.04 -2.96
N GLY A 75 0.63 1.79 -2.92
CA GLY A 75 1.59 2.86 -2.70
C GLY A 75 2.93 2.36 -2.22
N ASP A 76 3.84 3.30 -2.05
CA ASP A 76 5.13 3.07 -1.44
C ASP A 76 4.98 3.02 0.08
N PHE A 77 5.10 1.80 0.64
CA PHE A 77 5.02 1.57 2.08
C PHE A 77 6.38 1.56 2.77
N ASN A 78 7.49 1.67 2.03
CA ASN A 78 8.86 1.52 2.56
C ASN A 78 9.05 0.28 3.45
N ALA A 79 8.21 -0.75 3.29
CA ALA A 79 8.14 -1.92 4.16
C ALA A 79 8.18 -3.22 3.34
N LYS A 80 8.85 -4.22 3.91
CA LYS A 80 8.93 -5.57 3.35
C LYS A 80 8.38 -6.56 4.37
N ILE A 81 7.34 -7.27 3.96
CA ILE A 81 6.81 -8.43 4.69
C ILE A 81 7.45 -9.65 4.06
N GLY A 82 7.98 -10.55 4.90
CA GLY A 82 8.52 -11.82 4.47
C GLY A 82 7.44 -12.85 4.16
N PRO A 83 7.80 -14.12 3.90
CA PRO A 83 6.83 -15.20 3.85
C PRO A 83 5.99 -15.26 5.11
N ARG A 84 4.73 -15.65 4.95
CA ARG A 84 3.79 -15.99 6.03
C ARG A 84 4.48 -16.74 7.19
N ARG A 85 4.36 -16.22 8.41
CA ARG A 85 5.00 -16.76 9.62
C ARG A 85 4.21 -17.91 10.25
N SER A 86 2.88 -17.92 10.12
CA SER A 86 2.02 -18.96 10.67
C SER A 86 0.81 -19.30 9.79
N PRO A 87 0.23 -20.51 9.89
CA PRO A 87 -0.96 -20.88 9.09
C PRO A 87 -2.17 -19.97 9.31
N GLU A 88 -2.29 -19.32 10.47
CA GLU A 88 -3.37 -18.41 10.84
C GLU A 88 -3.31 -17.07 10.09
N GLU A 89 -2.13 -16.68 9.62
CA GLU A 89 -1.87 -15.44 8.88
C GLU A 89 -2.26 -15.58 7.40
N LEU A 90 -3.54 -15.92 7.14
CA LEU A 90 -4.08 -16.23 5.80
C LEU A 90 -4.03 -15.05 4.81
N HIS A 91 -3.83 -13.84 5.33
CA HIS A 91 -3.83 -12.58 4.59
C HIS A 91 -2.48 -12.29 3.90
N ILE A 92 -1.41 -12.90 4.39
CA ILE A 92 -0.06 -12.79 3.85
C ILE A 92 0.30 -14.11 3.17
N GLY A 93 0.79 -14.01 1.95
CA GLY A 93 1.18 -15.15 1.13
C GLY A 93 2.60 -15.62 1.43
N THR A 94 2.99 -16.72 0.79
CA THR A 94 4.27 -17.38 1.03
C THR A 94 5.38 -16.94 0.08
N HIS A 95 5.08 -16.09 -0.90
CA HIS A 95 6.00 -15.84 -2.00
C HIS A 95 6.98 -14.71 -1.77
N ASP A 96 6.82 -13.87 -0.74
CA ASP A 96 7.75 -12.76 -0.47
C ASP A 96 9.12 -13.21 0.04
N LEU A 97 10.12 -12.34 -0.06
CA LEU A 97 11.52 -12.73 0.10
C LEU A 97 12.07 -12.47 1.51
N GLN A 98 11.84 -11.27 2.04
CA GLN A 98 12.57 -10.79 3.21
C GLN A 98 11.70 -9.87 4.05
N TRP A 99 11.88 -9.96 5.36
CA TRP A 99 11.30 -9.06 6.35
C TRP A 99 12.18 -7.81 6.55
N SER A 100 11.58 -6.62 6.59
CA SER A 100 12.23 -5.39 7.07
C SER A 100 11.70 -4.98 8.44
N GLU A 101 12.41 -4.11 9.15
CA GLU A 101 11.95 -3.57 10.45
C GLU A 101 10.57 -2.92 10.35
N GLN A 102 10.33 -2.14 9.29
CA GLN A 102 9.02 -1.51 9.03
C GLN A 102 7.93 -2.52 8.61
N GLY A 103 8.29 -3.78 8.35
CA GLY A 103 7.37 -4.84 7.94
C GLY A 103 6.32 -5.17 8.99
N GLU A 104 6.61 -4.94 10.27
CA GLU A 104 5.69 -5.24 11.37
C GLU A 104 4.43 -4.38 11.32
N GLY A 105 4.56 -3.05 11.21
CA GLY A 105 3.41 -2.16 11.11
C GLY A 105 2.53 -2.43 9.88
N LEU A 106 3.15 -2.81 8.75
CA LEU A 106 2.39 -3.23 7.56
C LEU A 106 1.63 -4.54 7.80
N SER A 107 2.24 -5.51 8.48
CA SER A 107 1.62 -6.79 8.81
C SER A 107 0.44 -6.60 9.77
N GLU A 108 0.63 -5.84 10.84
CA GLU A 108 -0.42 -5.49 11.79
C GLU A 108 -1.60 -4.81 11.10
N PHE A 109 -1.33 -3.85 10.22
CA PHE A 109 -2.35 -3.20 9.40
C PHE A 109 -3.15 -4.20 8.53
N ILE A 110 -2.45 -5.12 7.85
CA ILE A 110 -3.09 -6.14 7.01
C ILE A 110 -4.00 -7.05 7.85
N MET A 111 -3.51 -7.47 9.01
CA MET A 111 -4.24 -8.35 9.92
C MET A 111 -5.43 -7.65 10.58
N SER A 112 -5.26 -6.41 11.04
CA SER A 112 -6.33 -5.63 11.69
C SER A 112 -7.48 -5.32 10.73
N THR A 113 -7.15 -5.02 9.46
CA THR A 113 -8.12 -4.70 8.41
C THR A 113 -8.66 -5.92 7.68
N LYS A 114 -8.12 -7.12 7.94
CA LYS A 114 -8.42 -8.38 7.25
C LYS A 114 -8.32 -8.23 5.73
N THR A 115 -7.30 -7.49 5.29
CA THR A 115 -7.00 -7.28 3.87
C THR A 115 -6.00 -8.32 3.39
N ILE A 116 -5.78 -8.43 2.09
CA ILE A 116 -4.87 -9.39 1.47
C ILE A 116 -3.65 -8.64 0.97
N HIS A 117 -2.46 -9.10 1.33
CA HIS A 117 -1.20 -8.59 0.80
C HIS A 117 -0.95 -9.17 -0.59
N GLY A 118 -1.33 -8.44 -1.64
CA GLY A 118 -1.33 -8.92 -3.02
C GLY A 118 0.04 -9.35 -3.56
N ASN A 119 1.11 -8.62 -3.21
CA ASN A 119 2.45 -8.93 -3.71
C ASN A 119 2.93 -10.33 -3.27
N SER A 120 2.58 -10.74 -2.05
CA SER A 120 2.94 -12.05 -1.49
C SER A 120 2.11 -13.23 -2.01
N GLN A 121 0.94 -12.97 -2.63
CA GLN A 121 0.03 -14.04 -3.07
C GLN A 121 0.56 -14.78 -4.30
N PHE A 122 1.32 -14.12 -5.15
CA PHE A 122 1.75 -14.66 -6.45
C PHE A 122 3.26 -14.79 -6.53
N GLN A 123 3.72 -15.90 -7.08
CA GLN A 123 5.14 -16.06 -7.40
C GLN A 123 5.52 -15.17 -8.58
N LYS A 124 6.51 -14.29 -8.37
CA LYS A 124 7.10 -13.45 -9.41
C LYS A 124 8.55 -13.87 -9.69
N PRO A 125 9.03 -13.84 -10.94
CA PRO A 125 10.45 -13.94 -11.22
C PRO A 125 11.25 -12.85 -10.49
N LEU A 126 12.39 -13.19 -9.90
CA LEU A 126 13.21 -12.26 -9.11
C LEU A 126 13.59 -10.99 -9.91
N SER A 127 13.85 -11.12 -11.20
CA SER A 127 14.20 -10.01 -12.10
C SER A 127 13.09 -8.99 -12.32
N LEU A 128 11.83 -9.35 -12.05
CA LEU A 128 10.65 -8.50 -12.24
C LEU A 128 9.97 -8.12 -10.92
N ARG A 129 10.61 -8.41 -9.79
CA ARG A 129 9.98 -8.29 -8.48
C ARG A 129 10.07 -6.89 -7.87
N TRP A 130 11.11 -6.15 -8.22
CA TRP A 130 11.35 -4.82 -7.69
C TRP A 130 10.40 -3.78 -8.27
N THR A 131 10.18 -2.73 -7.49
CA THR A 131 9.34 -1.59 -7.87
C THR A 131 10.09 -0.26 -7.77
N TRP A 132 11.28 -0.29 -7.17
CA TRP A 132 12.20 0.84 -7.07
C TRP A 132 13.65 0.40 -7.35
N GLU A 133 14.40 1.27 -8.01
CA GLU A 133 15.82 1.12 -8.33
C GLU A 133 16.61 2.30 -7.75
N SER A 134 17.76 2.03 -7.13
CA SER A 134 18.61 3.07 -6.57
C SER A 134 19.24 3.96 -7.64
N PRO A 135 19.57 5.23 -7.34
CA PRO A 135 20.42 6.03 -8.23
C PRO A 135 21.71 5.27 -8.58
N GLY A 136 21.89 4.93 -9.86
CA GLY A 136 23.03 4.15 -10.34
C GLY A 136 22.80 2.63 -10.48
N GLY A 137 21.58 2.14 -10.24
CA GLY A 137 21.15 0.78 -10.60
C GLY A 137 21.75 -0.38 -9.79
N GLN A 138 22.43 -0.07 -8.69
CA GLN A 138 23.09 -1.08 -7.86
C GLN A 138 22.11 -1.88 -7.01
N PHE A 139 21.04 -1.24 -6.52
CA PHE A 139 20.07 -1.84 -5.62
C PHE A 139 18.66 -1.77 -6.20
N HIS A 140 17.93 -2.86 -5.98
CA HIS A 140 16.54 -3.01 -6.39
C HIS A 140 15.71 -3.39 -5.17
N ASN A 141 14.59 -2.69 -4.95
CA ASN A 141 13.71 -2.92 -3.81
C ASN A 141 12.25 -3.06 -4.25
N GLU A 142 11.50 -3.95 -3.59
CA GLU A 142 10.04 -4.02 -3.67
C GLU A 142 9.47 -3.22 -2.49
N ILE A 143 9.09 -1.96 -2.72
CA ILE A 143 8.55 -1.05 -1.69
C ILE A 143 7.13 -0.58 -2.01
N ASP A 144 6.74 -0.56 -3.29
CA ASP A 144 5.34 -0.47 -3.69
C ASP A 144 4.56 -1.75 -3.38
N ARG A 145 3.52 -1.62 -2.53
CA ARG A 145 2.65 -2.72 -2.11
C ARG A 145 1.22 -2.52 -2.59
N ILE A 146 0.58 -3.63 -2.96
CA ILE A 146 -0.84 -3.70 -3.31
C ILE A 146 -1.56 -4.49 -2.21
N ILE A 147 -2.56 -3.87 -1.60
CA ILE A 147 -3.38 -4.44 -0.55
C ILE A 147 -4.85 -4.33 -0.96
N PHE A 148 -5.62 -5.39 -0.81
CA PHE A 148 -7.02 -5.37 -1.23
C PHE A 148 -7.90 -6.22 -0.32
N ASN A 149 -9.19 -5.93 -0.26
CA ASN A 149 -10.13 -6.77 0.49
C ASN A 149 -10.79 -7.83 -0.41
N ARG A 150 -11.30 -8.88 0.21
CA ARG A 150 -12.02 -9.97 -0.47
C ARG A 150 -13.42 -9.57 -0.91
#